data_AF-A0A072NXA5-F1
#
_entry.id   AF-A0A072NXA5-F1
#
_cell.length_a   1.000
_cell.length_b   1.000
_cell.length_c   1.000
_cell.angle_alpha   90.00
_cell.angle_beta   90.00
_cell.angle_gamma   90.00
#
_symmetry.space_group_name_H-M   'P 1'
#
loop_
_entity.id
_entity.type
_entity.pdbx_description
1 polymer ?
#
loop_
_entity_poly.entity_id
_entity_poly.type
_entity_poly.pdbx_seq_one_letter_code
_entity_poly.pdbx_strand_id
1 'polypeptide(L)' 'MWRVTAKLLWAFEFEEIKDKPLDVNAFTSSNLMRPLPYQVTVKIRSERHHEVLRQEIKGSLEFLAQYE' A
#
# COMPACT_ATOMS: atom_id res chain seq x y z
N MET A 1 5.15 -8.26 -10.48
CA MET A 1 5.65 -7.77 -9.17
C MET A 1 4.68 -8.22 -8.06
N TRP A 2 4.63 -9.51 -7.73
CA TRP A 2 3.59 -10.06 -6.84
C TRP A 2 3.92 -9.96 -5.35
N ARG A 3 5.22 -9.81 -5.01
CA ARG A 3 5.69 -9.79 -3.62
C ARG A 3 5.19 -8.57 -2.84
N VAL A 4 5.17 -7.39 -3.45
CA VAL A 4 4.62 -6.17 -2.82
C VAL A 4 3.12 -6.33 -2.64
N THR A 5 2.39 -6.77 -3.66
CA THR A 5 0.95 -7.03 -3.54
C THR A 5 0.65 -8.03 -2.42
N ALA A 6 1.39 -9.13 -2.34
CA ALA A 6 1.22 -10.12 -1.28
C ALA A 6 1.46 -9.54 0.12
N LYS A 7 2.51 -8.74 0.31
CA LYS A 7 2.78 -8.06 1.60
C LYS A 7 1.70 -7.05 1.95
N LEU A 8 1.23 -6.26 0.98
CA LEU A 8 0.15 -5.30 1.19
C LEU A 8 -1.15 -6.00 1.57
N LEU A 9 -1.53 -7.05 0.85
CA LEU A 9 -2.74 -7.83 1.14
C LEU A 9 -2.62 -8.63 2.44
N TRP A 10 -1.42 -9.04 2.84
CA TRP A 10 -1.19 -9.70 4.13
C TRP A 10 -1.31 -8.74 5.30
N ALA A 11 -0.82 -7.50 5.18
CA ALA A 11 -0.77 -6.54 6.30
C ALA A 11 -2.03 -5.67 6.43
N PHE A 12 -2.68 -5.34 5.31
CA PHE A 12 -3.71 -4.30 5.26
C PHE A 12 -5.06 -4.80 4.71
N GLU A 13 -6.10 -4.09 5.11
CA GLU A 13 -7.43 -4.13 4.51
C GLU A 13 -7.63 -2.87 3.69
N PHE A 14 -8.22 -3.02 2.51
CA PHE A 14 -8.50 -1.93 1.58
C PHE A 14 -10.01 -1.87 1.38
N GLU A 15 -10.57 -0.68 1.57
CA GLU A 15 -12.00 -0.43 1.39
C GLU A 15 -12.20 0.82 0.53
N GLU A 16 -13.23 0.81 -0.32
CA GLU A 16 -13.67 2.03 -0.97
C GLU A 16 -14.21 3.03 0.05
N ILE A 17 -14.07 4.33 -0.26
CA ILE A 17 -14.70 5.38 0.52
C ILE A 17 -16.17 5.43 0.08
N LYS A 18 -17.10 5.13 0.99
CA LYS A 18 -18.54 4.99 0.68
C LYS A 18 -19.13 6.13 -0.15
N ASP A 19 -18.74 7.37 0.17
CA ASP A 19 -19.26 8.58 -0.50
C ASP A 19 -18.44 9.00 -1.74
N LYS A 20 -17.40 8.24 -2.09
CA LYS A 20 -16.50 8.48 -3.24
C LYS A 20 -16.14 7.15 -3.91
N PRO A 21 -17.10 6.52 -4.63
CA PRO A 21 -16.86 5.25 -5.31
C PRO A 21 -15.75 5.40 -6.37
N LEU A 22 -15.02 4.32 -6.59
CA LEU A 22 -13.91 4.32 -7.55
C LEU A 22 -14.43 4.27 -8.99
N ASP A 23 -13.92 5.17 -9.84
CA ASP A 23 -14.06 5.01 -11.29
C ASP A 23 -12.96 4.07 -11.81
N VAL A 24 -13.36 2.83 -12.08
CA VAL A 24 -12.46 1.78 -12.59
C VAL A 24 -11.96 2.03 -14.01
N ASN A 25 -12.45 3.07 -14.70
CA ASN A 25 -12.03 3.45 -16.05
C ASN A 25 -11.29 4.81 -16.09
N ALA A 26 -11.02 5.41 -14.93
CA ALA A 26 -10.28 6.66 -14.84
C ALA A 26 -8.78 6.43 -15.08
N PHE A 27 -8.32 6.67 -16.31
CA PHE A 27 -6.91 6.51 -16.72
C PHE A 27 -6.35 7.74 -17.42
N THR A 28 -5.03 7.89 -17.40
CA THR A 28 -4.33 8.89 -18.21
C THR A 28 -4.39 8.55 -19.69
N SER A 29 -4.58 9.57 -20.54
CA SER A 29 -4.52 9.45 -22.01
C SER A 29 -3.08 9.62 -22.54
N SER A 30 -2.14 8.83 -22.03
CA SER A 30 -0.71 8.89 -22.38
C SER A 30 -0.20 7.53 -22.85
N ASN A 31 0.95 7.51 -23.54
CA ASN A 31 1.59 6.27 -24.03
C ASN A 31 1.76 5.20 -22.93
N LEU A 32 2.05 5.63 -21.71
CA LEU A 32 1.95 4.79 -20.52
C LEU A 32 0.61 5.07 -19.84
N MET A 33 -0.38 4.22 -20.09
CA MET A 33 -1.67 4.31 -19.41
C MET A 33 -1.51 3.91 -17.94
N ARG A 34 -1.96 4.77 -17.04
CA ARG A 34 -2.02 4.51 -15.60
C ARG A 34 -3.32 5.04 -15.02
N PRO A 35 -3.84 4.44 -13.93
CA PRO A 35 -4.99 4.99 -13.24
C PRO A 35 -4.75 6.45 -12.84
N LEU A 36 -5.79 7.28 -12.91
CA LEU A 36 -5.78 8.60 -12.28
C LEU A 36 -5.67 8.43 -10.75
N PRO A 37 -5.19 9.46 -10.02
CA PRO A 37 -5.15 9.40 -8.56
C PRO A 37 -6.53 9.11 -7.97
N TYR A 38 -6.58 8.12 -7.07
CA TYR A 38 -7.79 7.72 -6.36
C TYR A 38 -7.51 7.60 -4.86
N GLN A 39 -8.58 7.49 -4.06
CA GLN A 39 -8.49 7.39 -2.61
C GLN A 39 -9.20 6.12 -2.13
N VAL A 40 -8.59 5.45 -1.16
CA VAL A 40 -9.12 4.26 -0.49
C VAL A 40 -8.86 4.38 1.01
N THR A 41 -9.68 3.71 1.80
CA THR A 41 -9.39 3.50 3.21
C THR A 41 -8.43 2.32 3.34
N VAL A 42 -7.36 2.51 4.12
CA VAL A 42 -6.39 1.47 4.41
C VAL A 42 -6.28 1.29 5.92
N LYS A 43 -6.48 0.07 6.41
CA LYS A 43 -6.38 -0.28 7.83
C LYS A 43 -5.43 -1.44 8.01
N ILE A 44 -4.69 -1.47 9.11
CA ILE A 44 -3.91 -2.65 9.48
C ILE A 44 -4.88 -3.73 9.97
N ARG A 45 -4.70 -4.98 9.51
CA ARG A 45 -5.60 -6.10 9.83
C ARG A 45 -5.67 -6.43 11.33
N SER A 46 -4.56 -6.30 12.05
CA SER A 46 -4.53 -6.56 13.49
C SER A 46 -3.28 -5.97 14.16
N GLU A 47 -3.30 -5.87 15.49
CA GLU A 47 -2.11 -5.46 16.27
C GLU A 47 -0.89 -6.35 16.02
N ARG A 48 -1.07 -7.66 15.90
CA ARG A 48 0.03 -8.58 15.54
C ARG A 48 0.71 -8.21 14.20
N HIS A 49 -0.04 -7.79 13.20
CA HIS A 49 0.54 -7.33 11.93
C HIS A 49 1.30 -6.02 12.13
N HIS A 50 0.76 -5.11 12.94
CA HIS A 50 1.40 -3.84 13.28
C HIS A 50 2.74 -4.04 14.03
N GLU A 51 2.82 -4.99 14.96
CA GLU A 51 4.06 -5.36 15.64
C GLU A 51 5.14 -5.86 14.66
N VAL A 52 4.78 -6.76 13.75
CA VAL A 52 5.70 -7.25 12.72
C VAL A 52 6.16 -6.10 11.82
N LEU A 53 5.25 -5.23 11.38
CA LEU A 53 5.60 -4.06 10.57
C LEU A 53 6.60 -3.14 11.29
N ARG A 54 6.45 -2.95 12.61
CA ARG A 54 7.40 -2.17 13.43
C ARG A 54 8.77 -2.83 13.52
N GLN A 55 8.85 -4.16 13.55
CA GLN A 55 10.12 -4.88 13.51
C GLN A 55 10.78 -4.76 12.13
N GLU A 56 10.02 -4.95 11.07
CA GLU A 56 10.49 -4.86 9.68
C GLU A 56 11.00 -3.46 9.33
N ILE A 57 10.28 -2.40 9.73
CA ILE A 57 10.74 -1.02 9.49
C ILE A 57 12.03 -0.72 10.24
N LYS A 58 12.16 -1.18 11.49
CA LYS A 58 13.37 -1.03 12.28
C LYS A 58 14.56 -1.69 11.57
N GLY A 59 14.43 -2.95 11.18
CA GLY A 59 15.49 -3.67 10.46
C GLY A 59 15.82 -3.04 9.10
N SER A 60 14.82 -2.50 8.41
CA SER A 60 15.02 -1.79 7.14
C SER A 60 15.79 -0.48 7.33
N LEU A 61 15.46 0.31 8.36
CA LEU A 61 16.17 1.54 8.69
C LEU A 61 17.61 1.25 9.13
N GLU A 62 17.82 0.21 9.95
CA GLU A 62 19.17 -0.23 10.34
C GLU A 62 20.01 -0.66 9.13
N PHE A 63 19.42 -1.39 8.18
CA PHE A 63 20.09 -1.75 6.93
C PHE A 63 20.44 -0.52 6.09
N LEU A 64 19.52 0.46 5.98
CA LEU A 64 19.74 1.65 5.17
C LEU A 64 20.75 2.62 5.78
N ALA A 65 20.91 2.63 7.11
CA ALA A 65 21.80 3.55 7.83
C ALA A 65 23.28 3.45 7.42
N GLN A 66 23.72 2.36 6.79
CA GLN A 66 25.09 2.23 6.28
C GLN A 66 25.37 3.09 5.02
N TYR A 67 24.32 3.64 4.40
CA TYR A 67 24.40 4.44 3.18
C TYR A 67 24.14 5.93 3.40
N GLU A 68 23.90 6.34 4.66
CA GLU A 68 23.81 7.75 5.11
C GLU A 68 25.16 8.19 5.69
#